data_AF-A0A9Q3H689-F1
#
_entry.id   AF-A0A9Q3H689-F1
#
_cell.length_a   1.000
_cell.length_b   1.000
_cell.length_c   1.000
_cell.angle_alpha   90.00
_cell.angle_beta   90.00
_cell.angle_gamma   90.00
#
_symmetry.space_group_name_H-M   'P 1'
#
loop_
_entity.id
_entity.type
_entity.pdbx_description
1 polymer ?
#
loop_
_entity_poly.entity_id
_entity_poly.type
_entity_poly.pdbx_seq_one_letter_code
_entity_poly.pdbx_strand_id
1 'polypeptide(L)'
;MKGHEVDITLNFKIPHSPLFRIPAYPASPGATEALKSHITELIKLRVLRKSGHDEAVEVTSPVVITWQDKEPRMVGDFGELNTYTLADRYTIPGIHETLTQLSNKNINYFYG
;
A
#
# COMPACT_ATOMS: atom_id res chain seq x y z
N MET A 1 -17.65 8.48 14.40
CA MET A 1 -16.22 8.78 14.16
C MET A 1 -16.16 9.72 12.96
N LYS A 2 -15.66 10.95 13.13
CA LYS A 2 -15.41 11.85 11.99
C LYS A 2 -14.17 11.30 11.27
N GLY A 3 -14.29 10.97 10.00
CA GLY A 3 -13.15 10.51 9.20
C GLY A 3 -12.09 11.60 9.15
N HIS A 4 -10.83 11.24 9.40
CA HIS A 4 -9.70 12.09 9.03
C HIS A 4 -9.61 12.06 7.50
N GLU A 5 -9.99 13.15 6.86
CA GLU A 5 -9.75 13.35 5.43
C GLU A 5 -8.24 13.57 5.26
N VAL A 6 -7.57 12.62 4.62
CA VAL A 6 -6.14 12.69 4.32
C VAL A 6 -6.02 13.12 2.86
N ASP A 7 -5.57 14.34 2.63
CA ASP A 7 -5.21 14.81 1.30
C ASP A 7 -3.80 14.28 0.96
N ILE A 8 -3.72 13.33 0.02
CA ILE A 8 -2.47 12.68 -0.37
C ILE A 8 -2.03 13.25 -1.71
N THR A 9 -0.99 14.08 -1.70
CA THR A 9 -0.34 14.56 -2.93
C THR A 9 0.92 13.74 -3.20
N LEU A 10 0.97 13.08 -4.36
CA LEU A 10 2.17 12.34 -4.79
C LEU A 10 3.18 13.30 -5.43
N ASN A 11 4.31 13.51 -4.75
CA ASN A 11 5.39 14.37 -5.23
C ASN A 11 6.45 13.55 -5.99
N PHE A 12 6.93 14.04 -7.13
CA PHE A 12 7.90 13.36 -8.00
C PHE A 12 9.22 14.12 -8.13
N LYS A 13 10.33 13.42 -8.40
CA LYS A 13 11.62 14.03 -8.80
C LYS A 13 11.67 14.27 -10.32
N ILE A 14 11.84 15.52 -10.74
CA ILE A 14 12.07 15.93 -12.14
C ILE A 14 13.59 15.87 -12.46
N PRO A 15 14.05 15.46 -13.66
CA PRO A 15 13.31 15.12 -14.88
C PRO A 15 13.50 13.66 -15.26
N HIS A 16 12.52 12.79 -15.02
CA HIS A 16 12.58 11.41 -15.53
C HIS A 16 11.38 11.03 -16.41
N SER A 17 11.66 10.02 -17.24
CA SER A 17 10.99 9.67 -18.50
C SER A 17 9.47 9.48 -18.36
N PRO A 18 8.67 10.00 -19.31
CA PRO A 18 7.22 10.17 -19.17
C PRO A 18 6.37 8.88 -19.13
N LEU A 19 6.96 7.69 -19.13
CA LEU A 19 6.22 6.42 -19.20
C LEU A 19 6.91 5.34 -18.36
N PHE A 20 6.48 5.19 -17.12
CA PHE A 20 6.92 4.13 -16.23
C PHE A 20 5.93 2.96 -16.29
N ARG A 21 6.08 2.09 -17.29
CA ARG A 21 5.16 0.97 -17.52
C ARG A 21 5.88 -0.36 -17.39
N ILE A 22 5.95 -0.90 -16.17
CA ILE A 22 6.49 -2.25 -15.97
C ILE A 22 5.41 -3.29 -16.32
N PRO A 23 5.72 -4.30 -17.15
CA PRO A 23 4.80 -5.39 -17.46
C PRO A 23 4.57 -6.29 -16.24
N ALA A 24 3.40 -6.93 -16.20
CA ALA A 24 3.11 -7.93 -15.18
C ALA A 24 4.04 -9.15 -15.31
N TYR A 25 4.43 -9.72 -14.17
CA TYR A 25 5.20 -10.96 -14.15
C TYR A 25 4.31 -12.18 -14.41
N PRO A 26 4.86 -13.26 -15.02
CA PRO A 26 4.15 -14.52 -15.13
C PRO A 26 3.75 -15.05 -13.74
N ALA A 27 2.50 -15.47 -13.60
CA ALA A 27 1.97 -16.02 -12.36
C ALA A 27 1.55 -17.49 -12.53
N SER A 28 1.76 -18.30 -11.50
CA SER A 28 1.24 -19.66 -11.47
C SER A 28 -0.30 -19.65 -11.40
N PRO A 29 -0.98 -20.77 -11.72
CA PRO A 29 -2.45 -20.85 -11.62
C PRO A 29 -2.96 -20.48 -10.22
N GLY A 30 -2.36 -21.04 -9.16
CA GLY A 30 -2.73 -20.73 -7.78
C GLY A 30 -2.46 -19.26 -7.40
N ALA A 31 -1.37 -18.67 -7.87
CA ALA A 31 -1.11 -17.24 -7.66
C ALA A 31 -2.15 -16.37 -8.41
N THR A 32 -2.56 -16.78 -9.61
CA THR A 32 -3.57 -16.06 -10.40
C THR A 32 -4.94 -16.09 -9.72
N GLU A 33 -5.34 -17.23 -9.16
CA GLU A 33 -6.58 -17.38 -8.39
C GLU A 33 -6.56 -16.51 -7.13
N ALA A 34 -5.46 -16.55 -6.37
CA ALA A 34 -5.28 -15.70 -5.21
C ALA A 34 -5.33 -14.20 -5.55
N LEU A 35 -4.66 -13.78 -6.63
CA LEU A 35 -4.73 -12.38 -7.12
C LEU A 35 -6.16 -11.97 -7.43
N LYS A 36 -6.92 -12.80 -8.16
CA LYS A 36 -8.32 -12.52 -8.49
C LYS A 36 -9.18 -12.36 -7.24
N SER A 37 -8.99 -13.22 -6.24
CA SER A 37 -9.70 -13.13 -4.96
C SER A 37 -9.41 -11.80 -4.26
N HIS A 38 -8.13 -11.48 -4.06
CA HIS A 38 -7.69 -10.22 -3.42
C HIS A 38 -8.19 -8.97 -4.16
N ILE A 39 -8.04 -8.93 -5.48
CA ILE A 39 -8.49 -7.80 -6.29
C ILE A 39 -10.02 -7.61 -6.17
N THR A 40 -10.78 -8.70 -6.22
CA THR A 40 -12.25 -8.65 -6.10
C THR A 40 -12.67 -8.10 -4.74
N GLU A 41 -12.04 -8.56 -3.66
CA GLU A 41 -12.31 -8.08 -2.31
C GLU A 41 -11.96 -6.59 -2.17
N LEU A 42 -10.80 -6.17 -2.64
CA LEU A 42 -10.37 -4.77 -2.57
C LEU A 42 -11.24 -3.82 -3.41
N ILE A 43 -11.76 -4.29 -4.54
CA ILE A 43 -12.76 -3.54 -5.31
C ILE A 43 -14.06 -3.41 -4.51
N LYS A 44 -14.52 -4.50 -3.88
CA LYS A 44 -15.73 -4.49 -3.04
C LYS A 44 -15.59 -3.53 -1.86
N LEU A 45 -14.41 -3.47 -1.25
CA LEU A 45 -14.08 -2.57 -0.15
C LEU A 45 -13.81 -1.13 -0.62
N ARG A 46 -13.87 -0.86 -1.93
CA ARG A 46 -13.56 0.44 -2.56
C ARG A 46 -12.14 0.93 -2.27
N VAL A 47 -11.22 0.02 -2.01
CA VAL A 47 -9.77 0.30 -1.90
C VAL A 47 -9.14 0.39 -3.29
N LEU A 48 -9.57 -0.48 -4.22
CA LEU A 48 -9.15 -0.45 -5.62
C LEU A 48 -10.31 -0.11 -6.54
N ARG A 49 -10.00 0.48 -7.70
CA ARG A 49 -10.93 0.65 -8.82
C ARG A 49 -10.29 0.18 -10.12
N LYS A 50 -11.13 -0.27 -11.06
CA LYS A 50 -10.68 -0.49 -12.44
C LYS A 50 -10.38 0.87 -13.08
N SER A 51 -9.25 0.99 -13.75
CA SER A 51 -8.96 2.16 -14.60
C SER A 51 -9.95 2.22 -15.76
N GLY A 52 -10.34 3.43 -16.17
CA GLY A 52 -11.22 3.65 -17.31
C GLY A 52 -10.60 3.16 -18.62
N HIS A 53 -11.44 2.87 -19.63
CA HIS A 53 -10.96 2.45 -20.95
C HIS A 53 -10.08 3.53 -21.61
N ASP A 54 -10.48 4.78 -21.47
CA ASP A 54 -9.80 5.95 -22.03
C ASP A 54 -8.92 6.67 -20.99
N GLU A 55 -8.73 6.08 -19.81
CA GLU A 55 -7.88 6.66 -18.77
C GLU A 55 -6.41 6.43 -19.12
N ALA A 56 -5.67 7.51 -19.32
CA ALA A 56 -4.23 7.43 -19.55
C ALA A 56 -3.53 6.93 -18.28
N VAL A 57 -3.08 5.67 -18.31
CA VAL A 57 -2.24 5.11 -17.23
C VAL A 57 -0.78 5.39 -17.55
N GLU A 58 -0.20 6.34 -16.83
CA GLU A 58 1.20 6.75 -17.00
C GLU A 58 2.19 5.82 -16.27
N VAL A 59 1.71 5.19 -15.18
CA VAL A 59 2.51 4.43 -14.22
C VAL A 59 1.87 3.05 -13.99
N THR A 60 2.64 1.97 -14.16
CA THR A 60 2.24 0.61 -13.76
C THR A 60 3.36 -0.08 -13.00
N SER A 61 3.00 -0.69 -11.87
CA SER A 61 3.85 -1.58 -11.07
C SER A 61 3.29 -3.00 -11.09
N PRO A 62 4.14 -4.04 -11.20
CA PRO A 62 3.67 -5.40 -11.16
C PRO A 62 3.24 -5.78 -9.74
N VAL A 63 2.40 -6.81 -9.65
CA VAL A 63 1.91 -7.35 -8.39
C VAL A 63 2.20 -8.84 -8.36
N VAL A 64 2.66 -9.34 -7.22
CA VAL A 64 3.00 -10.75 -7.00
C VAL A 64 2.25 -11.31 -5.79
N ILE A 65 2.18 -12.64 -5.72
CA ILE A 65 1.70 -13.35 -4.53
C ILE A 65 2.89 -13.92 -3.77
N THR A 66 2.93 -13.64 -2.47
CA THR A 66 3.82 -14.29 -1.52
C THR A 66 2.99 -15.15 -0.56
N TRP A 67 3.47 -16.32 -0.19
CA TRP A 67 2.77 -17.22 0.71
C TRP A 67 3.35 -17.14 2.12
N GLN A 68 2.49 -16.96 3.12
CA GLN A 68 2.87 -17.04 4.52
C GLN A 68 1.84 -17.90 5.25
N ASP A 69 2.28 -18.97 5.92
CA ASP A 69 1.42 -19.86 6.71
C ASP A 69 0.19 -20.39 5.96
N LYS A 70 0.35 -20.67 4.66
CA LYS A 70 -0.68 -21.09 3.69
C LYS A 70 -1.65 -20.00 3.22
N GLU A 71 -1.53 -18.79 3.74
CA GLU A 71 -2.32 -17.65 3.30
C GLU A 71 -1.55 -16.85 2.22
N PRO A 72 -2.17 -16.60 1.05
CA PRO A 72 -1.55 -15.79 0.00
C PRO A 72 -1.67 -14.30 0.34
N ARG A 73 -0.59 -13.54 0.13
CA ARG A 73 -0.55 -12.08 0.28
C ARG A 73 -0.24 -11.43 -1.06
N MET A 74 -1.04 -10.43 -1.43
CA MET A 74 -0.81 -9.60 -2.60
C MET A 74 0.22 -8.51 -2.28
N VAL A 75 1.31 -8.45 -3.05
CA VAL A 75 2.41 -7.51 -2.85
C VAL A 75 2.65 -6.73 -4.13
N GLY A 76 2.53 -5.41 -4.07
CA GLY A 76 2.92 -4.52 -5.17
C GLY A 76 4.42 -4.31 -5.18
N ASP A 77 5.06 -4.54 -6.32
CA ASP A 77 6.47 -4.20 -6.52
C ASP A 77 6.59 -2.73 -6.92
N PHE A 78 6.70 -1.90 -5.88
CA PHE A 78 6.88 -0.47 -6.01
C PHE A 78 8.36 -0.07 -5.98
N GLY A 79 9.30 -1.01 -6.10
CA GLY A 79 10.73 -0.72 -5.96
C GLY A 79 11.20 0.42 -6.86
N GLU A 80 10.81 0.35 -8.13
CA GLU A 80 11.12 1.40 -9.11
C GLU A 80 10.24 2.65 -8.86
N LEU A 81 8.93 2.53 -8.61
CA LEU A 81 8.08 3.69 -8.25
C LEU A 81 8.64 4.50 -7.05
N ASN A 82 9.24 3.82 -6.09
CA ASN A 82 9.86 4.44 -4.91
C ASN A 82 11.09 5.30 -5.26
N THR A 83 11.78 5.04 -6.38
CA THR A 83 12.89 5.89 -6.84
C THR A 83 12.40 7.20 -7.47
N TYR A 84 11.20 7.17 -8.07
CA TYR A 84 10.55 8.33 -8.71
C TYR A 84 9.88 9.27 -7.71
N THR A 85 9.39 8.71 -6.60
CA THR A 85 8.62 9.46 -5.60
C THR A 85 9.52 10.17 -4.59
N LEU A 86 9.07 11.34 -4.13
CA LEU A 86 9.69 12.05 -3.03
C LEU A 86 9.19 11.47 -1.72
N ALA A 87 10.12 10.98 -0.89
CA ALA A 87 9.79 10.47 0.43
C ALA A 87 9.30 11.61 1.33
N ASP A 88 8.02 11.57 1.68
CA ASP A 88 7.46 12.41 2.74
C ASP A 88 7.80 11.81 4.10
N ARG A 89 8.86 12.34 4.72
CA ARG A 89 9.39 11.80 5.97
C ARG A 89 8.59 12.37 7.15
N TYR A 90 7.52 11.70 7.52
CA TYR A 90 6.91 11.89 8.83
C TYR A 90 7.84 11.30 9.91
N THR A 91 8.14 12.08 10.95
CA THR A 91 9.00 11.60 12.05
C THR A 91 8.26 10.54 12.85
N ILE A 92 8.70 9.29 12.71
CA ILE A 92 8.27 8.20 13.59
C ILE A 92 9.07 8.34 14.91
N PRO A 93 8.40 8.45 16.07
CA PRO A 93 9.10 8.58 17.34
C PRO A 93 10.01 7.37 17.59
N GLY A 94 11.11 7.62 18.30
CA GLY A 94 12.02 6.54 18.68
C GLY A 94 11.29 5.47 19.50
N ILE A 95 11.78 4.23 19.45
CA ILE A 95 11.23 3.12 20.24
C ILE A 95 11.12 3.52 21.72
N HIS A 96 12.15 4.18 22.26
CA HIS A 96 12.17 4.60 23.67
C HIS A 96 11.06 5.60 24.00
N GLU A 97 10.90 6.66 23.19
CA GLU A 97 9.85 7.68 23.37
C GLU A 97 8.45 7.05 23.32
N THR A 98 8.25 6.13 22.37
CA THR A 98 6.98 5.39 22.23
C THR A 98 6.70 4.52 23.45
N LEU A 99 7.71 3.81 23.96
CA LEU A 99 7.58 2.96 25.15
C LEU A 99 7.34 3.77 26.43
N THR A 100 7.97 4.93 26.59
CA THR A 100 7.72 5.83 27.72
C THR A 100 6.27 6.33 27.73
N GLN A 101 5.72 6.69 26.56
CA GLN A 101 4.31 7.09 26.44
C GLN A 101 3.33 5.94 26.75
N LEU A 102 3.69 4.71 26.39
CA LEU A 102 2.89 3.52 26.73
C LEU A 102 2.93 3.22 28.23
N SER A 103 4.11 3.27 28.84
CA SER A 103 4.31 3.04 30.28
C SER A 103 3.54 4.05 31.14
N ASN A 104 3.45 5.31 30.69
CA ASN A 104 2.71 6.36 31.39
C ASN A 104 1.18 6.28 31.23
N LYS A 105 0.66 5.42 30.33
CA LYS A 105 -0.77 5.11 30.25
C LYS A 105 -1.10 3.98 31.23
N ASN A 106 -1.18 4.30 32.52
CA ASN A 106 -1.83 3.43 33.48
C ASN A 106 -3.29 3.20 33.04
N ILE A 107 -3.60 1.98 32.62
CA ILE A 107 -4.96 1.53 32.36
C ILE A 107 -5.65 1.41 33.72
N ASN A 108 -6.31 2.48 34.15
CA ASN A 108 -7.25 2.39 35.27
C ASN A 108 -8.41 1.52 34.80
N TYR A 109 -8.42 0.25 35.21
CA TYR A 109 -9.62 -0.57 35.16
C TYR A 109 -10.63 0.07 36.11
N PHE A 110 -11.57 0.84 35.57
CA PHE A 110 -12.77 1.24 36.29
C PHE A 110 -13.64 -0.01 36.48
N TYR A 111 -13.51 -0.66 37.65
CA TYR A 111 -14.59 -1.47 38.19
C TYR A 111 -15.45 -0.56 39.06
N GLY A 112 -16.63 -0.23 38.54
CA GLY A 112 -17.75 0.38 39.26
C GLY A 112 -19.00 -0.42 38.97
#